data_AF-A0A953BQU7-F1
#
_entry.id   AF-A0A953BQU7-F1
#
_cell.length_a   1.000
_cell.length_b   1.000
_cell.length_c   1.000
_cell.angle_alpha   90.00
_cell.angle_beta   90.00
_cell.angle_gamma   90.00
#
_symmetry.space_group_name_H-M   'P 1'
#
loop_
_entity.id
_entity.type
_entity.pdbx_description
1 polymer ?
#
loop_
_entity_poly.entity_id
_entity_poly.type
_entity_poly.pdbx_seq_one_letter_code
_entity_poly.pdbx_strand_id
1 'polypeptide(L)'
;MPPKPHVSAAIRQLRSWVTIAATLVVLAGLTQALTFGFVHFTDVRTAAIEPAPPTDLTVIGGTAPLQGPGKAMEIPDGNVRAAVGGIRTSAAATSAAATSAAIDVNTARTGWDLVLHRASVLACGIGGFAAIALMLMCMMGVAVAGGGAVPGVERVVTAAVWSIILAGLAVPVGDFMPSLPALGVFVGYESMTASSTLWSSTGAGAAGTLAQWVVAPLVAAAAAALVALWFRTGVARGIIITSVSELDEMAEREMAQIRKRGVSTAIGKSVGALNRTLGEAELPAQPHPAEDAVDEATEIAASLARDSGGPRLNAAGKLVGGRSTVDSGFKRLI
;
A
#
# COMPACT_ATOMS: atom_id res chain seq x y z
N MET A 1 -40.78 15.94 13.65
CA MET A 1 -39.86 14.80 13.78
C MET A 1 -38.65 15.07 12.90
N PRO A 2 -37.46 15.29 13.46
CA PRO A 2 -36.27 15.53 12.64
C PRO A 2 -35.97 14.28 11.79
N PRO A 3 -35.69 14.42 10.49
CA PRO A 3 -35.41 13.30 9.62
C PRO A 3 -34.16 12.56 10.11
N LYS A 4 -34.28 11.23 10.28
CA LYS A 4 -33.14 10.38 10.61
C LYS A 4 -32.11 10.48 9.48
N PRO A 5 -30.84 10.77 9.75
CA PRO A 5 -29.82 10.82 8.70
C PRO A 5 -29.63 9.42 8.10
N HIS A 6 -30.05 9.24 6.86
CA HIS A 6 -29.89 8.00 6.07
C HIS A 6 -28.42 7.60 5.82
N VAL A 7 -27.48 8.47 6.20
CA VAL A 7 -26.02 8.33 5.98
C VAL A 7 -25.41 7.16 6.76
N SER A 8 -26.01 6.74 7.88
CA SER A 8 -25.43 5.69 8.75
C SER A 8 -25.44 4.28 8.13
N ALA A 9 -26.48 3.93 7.36
CA ALA A 9 -26.60 2.58 6.78
C ALA A 9 -25.59 2.34 5.63
N ALA A 10 -25.44 3.33 4.74
CA ALA A 10 -24.54 3.24 3.59
C ALA A 10 -23.06 3.11 4.04
N ILE A 11 -22.64 3.92 5.02
CA ILE A 11 -21.28 3.87 5.56
C ILE A 11 -21.02 2.51 6.26
N ARG A 12 -22.02 1.97 6.98
CA ARG A 12 -21.89 0.66 7.64
C ARG A 12 -21.70 -0.47 6.63
N GLN A 13 -22.41 -0.44 5.51
CA GLN A 13 -22.26 -1.42 4.44
C GLN A 13 -20.90 -1.26 3.74
N LEU A 14 -20.49 -0.03 3.44
CA LEU A 14 -19.19 0.27 2.83
C LEU A 14 -18.02 -0.25 3.68
N ARG A 15 -18.09 -0.12 5.01
CA ARG A 15 -17.11 -0.68 5.94
C ARG A 15 -16.91 -2.19 5.77
N SER A 16 -18.00 -2.94 5.57
CA SER A 16 -17.92 -4.39 5.37
C SER A 16 -17.21 -4.71 4.05
N TRP A 17 -17.57 -4.03 2.97
CA TRP A 17 -16.96 -4.25 1.65
C TRP A 17 -15.49 -3.86 1.60
N VAL A 18 -15.10 -2.74 2.23
CA VAL A 18 -13.68 -2.34 2.37
C VAL A 18 -12.89 -3.40 3.13
N THR A 19 -13.47 -3.97 4.19
CA THR A 19 -12.81 -5.04 4.96
C THR A 19 -12.63 -6.28 4.08
N ILE A 20 -13.65 -6.70 3.33
CA ILE A 20 -13.56 -7.85 2.42
C ILE A 20 -12.48 -7.63 1.36
N ALA A 21 -12.46 -6.48 0.68
CA ALA A 21 -11.45 -6.18 -0.32
C ALA A 21 -10.03 -6.17 0.26
N ALA A 22 -9.83 -5.55 1.42
CA ALA A 22 -8.54 -5.58 2.11
C ALA A 22 -8.11 -7.01 2.48
N THR A 23 -9.02 -7.85 2.96
CA THR A 23 -8.71 -9.26 3.27
C THR A 23 -8.32 -10.05 2.02
N LEU A 24 -8.94 -9.79 0.87
CA LEU A 24 -8.56 -10.42 -0.40
C LEU A 24 -7.15 -10.01 -0.83
N VAL A 25 -6.77 -8.74 -0.68
CA VAL A 25 -5.40 -8.27 -0.95
C VAL A 25 -4.39 -8.94 -0.02
N VAL A 26 -4.72 -9.08 1.28
CA VAL A 26 -3.87 -9.78 2.25
C VAL A 26 -3.68 -11.25 1.86
N LEU A 27 -4.76 -11.96 1.55
CA LEU A 27 -4.70 -13.36 1.14
C LEU A 27 -3.91 -13.55 -0.15
N ALA A 28 -4.07 -12.65 -1.13
CA ALA A 28 -3.28 -12.66 -2.36
C ALA A 28 -1.77 -12.47 -2.08
N GLY A 29 -1.41 -11.49 -1.23
CA GLY A 29 -0.02 -11.24 -0.86
C GLY A 29 0.63 -12.42 -0.14
N LEU A 30 -0.09 -13.04 0.79
CA LEU A 30 0.37 -14.25 1.49
C LEU A 30 0.51 -15.44 0.54
N THR A 31 -0.45 -15.65 -0.36
CA THR A 31 -0.40 -16.74 -1.34
C THR A 31 0.78 -16.58 -2.28
N GLN A 32 1.09 -15.36 -2.71
CA GLN A 32 2.24 -15.08 -3.57
C GLN A 32 3.57 -15.34 -2.85
N ALA A 33 3.72 -14.87 -1.61
CA ALA A 33 4.93 -15.12 -0.81
C ALA A 33 5.13 -16.62 -0.52
N LEU A 34 4.05 -17.35 -0.22
CA LEU A 34 4.10 -18.81 -0.01
C LEU A 34 4.46 -19.54 -1.31
N THR A 35 3.87 -19.15 -2.43
CA THR A 35 4.18 -19.74 -3.75
C THR A 35 5.67 -19.58 -4.06
N PHE A 36 6.24 -18.39 -3.81
CA PHE A 36 7.69 -18.19 -3.93
C PHE A 36 8.49 -19.13 -3.01
N GLY A 37 8.07 -19.26 -1.75
CA GLY A 37 8.71 -20.18 -0.79
C GLY A 37 8.73 -21.62 -1.30
N PHE A 38 7.61 -22.12 -1.83
CA PHE A 38 7.55 -23.46 -2.42
C PHE A 38 8.43 -23.57 -3.69
N VAL A 39 8.33 -22.60 -4.60
CA VAL A 39 9.10 -22.57 -5.85
C VAL A 39 10.61 -22.62 -5.58
N HIS A 40 11.08 -21.90 -4.56
CA HIS A 40 12.51 -21.72 -4.32
C HIS A 40 13.12 -22.74 -3.34
N PHE A 41 12.39 -23.16 -2.30
CA PHE A 41 12.98 -23.97 -1.22
C PHE A 41 12.58 -25.44 -1.22
N THR A 42 11.58 -25.85 -2.01
CA THR A 42 11.02 -27.21 -1.88
C THR A 42 11.26 -28.12 -3.08
N ASP A 43 11.91 -27.65 -4.16
CA ASP A 43 12.19 -28.38 -5.41
C ASP A 43 11.00 -29.17 -5.99
N VAL A 44 9.77 -28.88 -5.56
CA VAL A 44 8.58 -29.69 -5.88
C VAL A 44 8.25 -29.60 -7.37
N ARG A 45 8.78 -28.60 -8.09
CA ARG A 45 8.47 -28.31 -9.48
C ARG A 45 9.13 -29.26 -10.48
N THR A 46 10.29 -29.79 -10.14
CA THR A 46 11.11 -30.60 -11.04
C THR A 46 11.45 -31.92 -10.39
N ALA A 47 11.12 -33.02 -11.05
CA ALA A 47 11.63 -34.34 -10.70
C ALA A 47 12.85 -34.63 -11.58
N ALA A 48 13.96 -35.01 -10.97
CA ALA A 48 15.10 -35.56 -11.70
C ALA A 48 14.68 -36.88 -12.33
N ILE A 49 14.86 -37.00 -13.64
CA ILE A 49 14.67 -38.26 -14.35
C ILE A 49 15.94 -39.07 -14.10
N GLU A 50 15.89 -39.98 -13.12
CA GLU A 50 16.97 -40.95 -12.97
C GLU A 50 17.00 -41.84 -14.22
N PRO A 51 18.16 -42.00 -14.87
CA PRO A 51 18.28 -42.93 -15.99
C PRO A 51 17.94 -44.32 -15.46
N ALA A 52 16.91 -44.95 -16.04
CA ALA A 52 16.57 -46.31 -15.71
C ALA A 52 17.83 -47.19 -15.81
N PRO A 53 18.08 -48.10 -14.85
CA PRO A 53 19.23 -48.98 -14.92
C PRO A 53 19.21 -49.67 -16.29
N PRO A 54 20.37 -49.79 -16.98
CA PRO A 54 20.44 -50.29 -18.34
C PRO A 54 19.76 -51.66 -18.37
N THR A 55 18.53 -51.67 -18.86
CA THR A 55 17.78 -52.90 -19.04
C THR A 55 18.22 -53.35 -20.42
N ASP A 56 18.93 -54.48 -20.48
CA ASP A 56 19.40 -55.06 -21.75
C ASP A 56 18.21 -55.15 -22.71
N LEU A 57 18.18 -54.22 -23.67
CA LEU A 57 17.22 -54.24 -24.76
C LEU A 57 17.60 -55.43 -25.63
N THR A 58 17.01 -56.59 -25.36
CA THR A 58 17.06 -57.71 -26.29
C THR A 58 16.41 -57.26 -27.57
N VAL A 59 17.23 -57.00 -28.59
CA VAL A 59 16.78 -56.75 -29.96
C VAL A 59 16.07 -58.03 -30.42
N ILE A 60 14.74 -58.05 -30.28
CA ILE A 60 13.92 -59.07 -30.93
C ILE A 60 14.08 -58.78 -32.42
N GLY A 61 14.83 -59.65 -33.12
CA GLY A 61 15.07 -59.62 -34.56
C GLY A 61 13.80 -59.89 -35.36
N GLY A 62 12.76 -59.09 -35.14
CA GLY A 62 11.60 -59.03 -36.01
C GLY A 62 12.03 -58.42 -37.33
N THR A 63 12.07 -59.25 -38.38
CA THR A 63 12.12 -58.85 -39.79
C THR A 63 10.81 -58.14 -40.18
N ALA A 64 10.48 -57.04 -39.50
CA ALA A 64 9.51 -56.07 -39.98
C ALA A 64 10.27 -55.06 -40.83
N PRO A 65 9.78 -54.71 -42.04
CA PRO A 65 10.45 -53.73 -42.87
C PRO A 65 10.60 -52.42 -42.10
N LEU A 66 11.84 -51.95 -42.02
CA LEU A 66 12.22 -50.64 -41.48
C LEU A 66 11.37 -49.58 -42.17
N GLN A 67 10.35 -49.09 -41.47
CA GLN A 67 9.65 -47.88 -41.82
C GLN A 67 10.66 -46.75 -41.55
N GLY A 68 11.16 -46.16 -42.64
CA GLY A 68 12.26 -45.20 -42.66
C GLY A 68 12.05 -43.97 -41.78
N PRO A 69 13.06 -43.08 -41.71
CA PRO A 69 13.09 -41.96 -40.78
C PRO A 69 11.79 -41.18 -40.93
N GLY A 70 11.11 -41.03 -39.79
CA GLY A 70 9.81 -40.43 -39.70
C GLY A 70 9.73 -39.17 -40.54
N LYS A 71 8.58 -38.99 -41.19
CA LYS A 71 8.05 -37.65 -41.51
C LYS A 71 8.58 -36.71 -40.43
N ALA A 72 9.41 -35.75 -40.84
CA ALA A 72 9.64 -34.57 -40.05
C ALA A 72 8.25 -34.11 -39.65
N MET A 73 7.92 -34.27 -38.37
CA MET A 73 6.82 -33.54 -37.80
C MET A 73 7.32 -32.11 -37.92
N GLU A 74 6.85 -31.41 -38.96
CA GLU A 74 6.95 -29.97 -39.05
C GLU A 74 6.43 -29.47 -37.71
N ILE A 75 7.35 -29.12 -36.82
CA ILE A 75 7.06 -28.21 -35.72
C ILE A 75 6.50 -27.01 -36.47
N PRO A 76 5.20 -26.67 -36.33
CA PRO A 76 4.67 -25.53 -37.03
C PRO A 76 5.56 -24.36 -36.65
N ASP A 77 6.10 -23.66 -37.65
CA ASP A 77 6.81 -22.40 -37.44
C ASP A 77 5.85 -21.44 -36.73
N GLY A 78 5.83 -21.51 -35.40
CA GLY A 78 5.01 -20.71 -34.51
C GLY A 78 5.45 -19.24 -34.49
N ASN A 79 6.36 -18.87 -35.37
CA ASN A 79 6.87 -17.51 -35.54
C ASN A 79 5.95 -16.63 -36.40
N VAL A 80 4.82 -17.13 -36.91
CA VAL A 80 3.85 -16.32 -37.69
C VAL A 80 2.53 -16.14 -36.95
N ARG A 81 2.57 -15.56 -35.75
CA ARG A 81 1.40 -14.85 -35.17
C ARG A 81 1.73 -13.78 -34.13
N ALA A 82 2.96 -13.29 -34.08
CA ALA A 82 3.34 -12.14 -33.25
C ALA A 82 3.11 -10.82 -34.01
N ALA A 83 1.88 -10.56 -34.45
CA ALA A 83 1.52 -9.26 -35.05
C ALA A 83 0.01 -8.98 -35.01
N VAL A 84 -0.65 -9.23 -33.89
CA VAL A 84 -1.94 -8.57 -33.60
C VAL A 84 -1.94 -8.18 -32.12
N GLY A 85 -1.83 -6.88 -31.88
CA GLY A 85 -1.59 -6.27 -30.57
C GLY A 85 -2.67 -6.59 -29.54
N GLY A 86 -2.21 -6.88 -28.33
CA GLY A 86 -3.03 -7.05 -27.15
C GLY A 86 -2.21 -7.69 -26.04
N ILE A 87 -2.57 -7.42 -24.79
CA ILE A 87 -1.95 -7.75 -23.48
C ILE A 87 -1.36 -9.19 -23.35
N ARG A 88 -1.64 -10.10 -24.28
CA ARG A 88 -1.07 -11.45 -24.36
C ARG A 88 0.30 -11.54 -25.05
N THR A 89 0.71 -10.54 -25.84
CA THR A 89 1.97 -10.62 -26.61
C THR A 89 3.22 -10.29 -25.78
N SER A 90 3.12 -9.44 -24.76
CA SER A 90 4.22 -9.16 -23.83
C SER A 90 4.51 -10.33 -22.90
N ALA A 91 3.46 -11.00 -22.39
CA ALA A 91 3.61 -12.25 -21.64
C ALA A 91 4.29 -13.35 -22.46
N ALA A 92 3.94 -13.46 -23.76
CA ALA A 92 4.60 -14.39 -24.68
C ALA A 92 6.08 -14.04 -24.92
N ALA A 93 6.43 -12.78 -25.11
CA ALA A 93 7.82 -12.35 -25.33
C ALA A 93 8.73 -12.53 -24.10
N THR A 94 8.23 -12.22 -22.90
CA THR A 94 8.97 -12.45 -21.64
C THR A 94 9.04 -13.94 -21.31
N SER A 95 7.99 -14.72 -21.62
CA SER A 95 8.04 -16.17 -21.51
C SER A 95 9.02 -16.82 -22.50
N ALA A 96 9.15 -16.30 -23.73
CA ALA A 96 10.11 -16.80 -24.71
C ALA A 96 11.56 -16.52 -24.29
N ALA A 97 11.84 -15.36 -23.69
CA ALA A 97 13.15 -15.06 -23.11
C ALA A 97 13.45 -15.91 -21.86
N ALA A 98 12.45 -16.21 -21.02
CA ALA A 98 12.58 -17.09 -19.87
C ALA A 98 12.72 -18.58 -20.26
N THR A 99 12.15 -19.00 -21.40
CA THR A 99 12.23 -20.38 -21.92
C THR A 99 13.61 -20.70 -22.54
N SER A 100 14.42 -19.68 -22.85
CA SER A 100 15.81 -19.86 -23.31
C SER A 100 16.81 -20.13 -22.18
N ALA A 101 16.38 -20.15 -20.91
CA ALA A 101 17.16 -20.79 -19.86
C ALA A 101 17.28 -22.28 -20.20
N ALA A 102 18.50 -22.75 -20.40
CA ALA A 102 18.82 -24.09 -20.88
C ALA A 102 17.84 -25.15 -20.33
N ILE A 103 17.00 -25.69 -21.20
CA ILE A 103 16.06 -26.75 -20.84
C ILE A 103 16.91 -27.93 -20.37
N ASP A 104 16.94 -28.16 -19.06
CA ASP A 104 17.61 -29.33 -18.51
C ASP A 104 16.79 -30.56 -18.92
N VAL A 105 17.30 -31.26 -19.94
CA VAL A 105 16.71 -32.46 -20.55
C VAL A 105 16.48 -33.55 -19.50
N ASN A 106 17.20 -33.52 -18.39
CA ASN A 106 17.10 -34.51 -17.32
C ASN A 106 16.06 -34.16 -16.24
N THR A 107 15.30 -33.08 -16.41
CA THR A 107 14.26 -32.68 -15.44
C THR A 107 12.87 -32.73 -16.07
N ALA A 108 11.95 -33.40 -15.40
CA ALA A 108 10.54 -33.40 -15.76
C ALA A 108 9.77 -32.43 -14.85
N ARG A 109 8.86 -31.63 -15.43
CA ARG A 109 7.93 -30.82 -14.64
C ARG A 109 6.91 -31.72 -13.94
N THR A 110 6.70 -31.50 -12.65
CA THR A 110 5.71 -32.24 -11.86
C THR A 110 4.32 -31.57 -11.96
N GLY A 111 3.27 -32.29 -11.55
CA GLY A 111 1.91 -31.74 -11.47
C GLY A 111 1.77 -30.55 -10.51
N TRP A 112 2.70 -30.37 -9.56
CA TRP A 112 2.70 -29.25 -8.62
C TRP A 112 3.03 -27.91 -9.30
N ASP A 113 3.82 -27.91 -10.38
CA ASP A 113 4.11 -26.69 -11.15
C ASP A 113 2.82 -26.06 -11.68
N LEU A 114 1.87 -26.89 -12.14
CA LEU A 114 0.56 -26.43 -12.60
C LEU A 114 -0.29 -25.84 -11.45
N VAL A 115 -0.26 -26.45 -10.27
CA VAL A 115 -1.00 -25.98 -9.09
C VAL A 115 -0.45 -24.64 -8.62
N LEU A 116 0.88 -24.51 -8.50
CA LEU A 116 1.57 -23.27 -8.12
C LEU A 116 1.35 -22.16 -9.15
N HIS A 117 1.42 -22.49 -10.45
CA HIS A 117 1.12 -21.54 -11.53
C HIS A 117 -0.31 -21.01 -11.41
N ARG A 118 -1.32 -21.89 -11.25
CA ARG A 118 -2.72 -21.46 -11.10
C ARG A 118 -2.94 -20.65 -9.83
N ALA A 119 -2.34 -21.05 -8.71
CA ALA A 119 -2.43 -20.31 -7.45
C ALA A 119 -1.84 -18.90 -7.58
N SER A 120 -0.68 -18.76 -8.23
CA SER A 120 -0.06 -17.47 -8.52
C SER A 120 -0.92 -16.60 -9.44
N VAL A 121 -1.43 -17.14 -10.55
CA VAL A 121 -2.28 -16.39 -11.48
C VAL A 121 -3.56 -15.90 -10.80
N LEU A 122 -4.21 -16.75 -9.99
CA LEU A 122 -5.38 -16.36 -9.20
C LEU A 122 -5.03 -15.29 -8.16
N ALA A 123 -3.91 -15.44 -7.45
CA ALA A 123 -3.46 -14.46 -6.47
C ALA A 123 -3.20 -13.10 -7.12
N CYS A 124 -2.51 -13.05 -8.27
CA CYS A 124 -2.24 -11.79 -8.96
C CYS A 124 -3.54 -11.14 -9.47
N GLY A 125 -4.43 -11.91 -10.09
CA GLY A 125 -5.70 -11.41 -10.61
C GLY A 125 -6.62 -10.88 -9.51
N ILE A 126 -6.82 -11.67 -8.44
CA ILE A 126 -7.67 -11.29 -7.30
C ILE A 126 -7.03 -10.13 -6.53
N GLY A 127 -5.73 -10.17 -6.27
CA GLY A 127 -5.01 -9.12 -5.55
C GLY A 127 -5.05 -7.77 -6.25
N GLY A 128 -4.76 -7.74 -7.56
CA GLY A 128 -4.84 -6.53 -8.37
C GLY A 128 -6.26 -5.96 -8.44
N PHE A 129 -7.26 -6.81 -8.73
CA PHE A 129 -8.66 -6.39 -8.77
C PHE A 129 -9.16 -5.88 -7.40
N ALA A 130 -8.85 -6.59 -6.32
CA ALA A 130 -9.24 -6.20 -4.97
C ALA A 130 -8.59 -4.89 -4.52
N ALA A 131 -7.34 -4.62 -4.91
CA ALA A 131 -6.66 -3.36 -4.62
C ALA A 131 -7.33 -2.16 -5.32
N ILE A 132 -7.72 -2.31 -6.60
CA ILE A 132 -8.47 -1.28 -7.34
C ILE A 132 -9.85 -1.07 -6.71
N ALA A 133 -10.57 -2.15 -6.40
CA ALA A 133 -11.87 -2.07 -5.74
C ALA A 133 -11.77 -1.39 -4.37
N LEU A 134 -10.74 -1.71 -3.59
CA LEU A 134 -10.44 -1.08 -2.30
C LEU A 134 -10.24 0.43 -2.47
N MET A 135 -9.45 0.86 -3.46
CA MET A 135 -9.24 2.27 -3.79
C MET A 135 -10.56 2.98 -4.10
N LEU A 136 -11.38 2.43 -5.00
CA LEU A 136 -12.66 3.03 -5.39
C LEU A 136 -13.62 3.15 -4.20
N MET A 137 -13.68 2.13 -3.35
CA MET A 137 -14.52 2.14 -2.15
C MET A 137 -14.03 3.13 -1.10
N CYS A 138 -12.71 3.26 -0.89
CA CYS A 138 -12.16 4.26 0.01
C CYS A 138 -12.43 5.68 -0.50
N MET A 139 -12.33 5.93 -1.81
CA MET A 139 -12.68 7.21 -2.43
C MET A 139 -14.16 7.55 -2.25
N MET A 140 -15.07 6.58 -2.47
CA MET A 140 -16.49 6.74 -2.18
C MET A 140 -16.73 7.08 -0.70
N GLY A 141 -15.98 6.43 0.20
CA GLY A 141 -16.06 6.69 1.64
C GLY A 141 -15.63 8.10 2.01
N VAL A 142 -14.60 8.66 1.36
CA VAL A 142 -14.18 10.06 1.54
C VAL A 142 -15.27 11.02 1.07
N ALA A 143 -15.87 10.79 -0.10
CA ALA A 143 -16.94 11.66 -0.60
C ALA A 143 -18.15 11.70 0.35
N VAL A 144 -18.58 10.53 0.84
CA VAL A 144 -19.70 10.42 1.77
C VAL A 144 -19.37 11.02 3.15
N ALA A 145 -18.18 10.73 3.69
CA ALA A 145 -17.76 11.26 4.98
C ALA A 145 -17.52 12.77 4.95
N GLY A 146 -16.97 13.29 3.85
CA GLY A 146 -16.76 14.71 3.62
C GLY A 146 -18.06 15.48 3.47
N GLY A 147 -19.00 14.99 2.66
CA GLY A 147 -20.31 15.63 2.48
C GLY A 147 -21.15 15.66 3.76
N GLY A 148 -20.93 14.70 4.67
CA GLY A 148 -21.61 14.65 5.97
C GLY A 148 -20.88 15.34 7.12
N ALA A 149 -19.73 15.99 6.87
CA ALA A 149 -18.86 16.58 7.90
C ALA A 149 -18.59 15.63 9.08
N VAL A 150 -18.37 14.36 8.76
CA VAL A 150 -18.38 13.26 9.75
C VAL A 150 -17.12 13.31 10.62
N PRO A 151 -17.22 13.26 11.96
CA PRO A 151 -16.04 13.23 12.83
C PRO A 151 -15.19 11.99 12.53
N GLY A 152 -13.89 12.21 12.26
CA GLY A 152 -12.97 11.14 11.83
C GLY A 152 -12.72 11.04 10.33
N VAL A 153 -13.25 11.98 9.52
CA VAL A 153 -12.98 12.07 8.07
C VAL A 153 -11.49 12.04 7.73
N GLU A 154 -10.63 12.62 8.56
CA GLU A 154 -9.17 12.61 8.38
C GLU A 154 -8.59 11.19 8.24
N ARG A 155 -9.11 10.23 9.02
CA ARG A 155 -8.66 8.83 8.97
C ARG A 155 -9.16 8.12 7.71
N VAL A 156 -10.35 8.46 7.25
CA VAL A 156 -10.92 7.95 5.99
C VAL A 156 -10.12 8.50 4.80
N VAL A 157 -9.76 9.78 4.80
CA VAL A 157 -8.90 10.41 3.79
C VAL A 157 -7.51 9.77 3.79
N THR A 158 -6.91 9.58 4.97
CA THR A 158 -5.63 8.88 5.10
C THR A 158 -5.71 7.47 4.50
N ALA A 159 -6.76 6.71 4.83
CA ALA A 159 -6.98 5.38 4.24
C ALA A 159 -7.11 5.44 2.71
N ALA A 160 -7.81 6.45 2.16
CA ALA A 160 -7.95 6.63 0.73
C ALA A 160 -6.61 6.93 0.03
N VAL A 161 -5.80 7.84 0.58
CA VAL A 161 -4.47 8.15 0.03
C VAL A 161 -3.60 6.88 0.00
N TRP A 162 -3.56 6.12 1.09
CA TRP A 162 -2.80 4.86 1.13
C TRP A 162 -3.36 3.78 0.21
N SER A 163 -4.68 3.75 0.00
CA SER A 163 -5.31 2.82 -0.96
C SER A 163 -4.96 3.15 -2.42
N ILE A 164 -4.79 4.44 -2.76
CA ILE A 164 -4.34 4.88 -4.09
C ILE A 164 -2.90 4.43 -4.33
N ILE A 165 -2.01 4.66 -3.37
CA ILE A 165 -0.62 4.21 -3.44
C ILE A 165 -0.57 2.69 -3.60
N LEU A 166 -1.32 1.96 -2.78
CA LEU A 166 -1.39 0.49 -2.84
C LEU A 166 -1.90 0.01 -4.20
N ALA A 167 -2.96 0.62 -4.75
CA ALA A 167 -3.50 0.26 -6.06
C ALA A 167 -2.48 0.55 -7.18
N GLY A 168 -1.79 1.70 -7.14
CA GLY A 168 -0.73 2.03 -8.09
C GLY A 168 0.43 1.03 -8.07
N LEU A 169 0.80 0.53 -6.90
CA LEU A 169 1.85 -0.49 -6.74
C LEU A 169 1.37 -1.90 -7.11
N ALA A 170 0.08 -2.21 -6.91
CA ALA A 170 -0.49 -3.52 -7.20
C ALA A 170 -0.71 -3.78 -8.70
N VAL A 171 -0.92 -2.74 -9.49
CA VAL A 171 -1.12 -2.85 -10.94
C VAL A 171 0.23 -3.07 -11.65
N PRO A 172 0.34 -4.04 -12.56
CA PRO A 172 1.55 -4.25 -13.37
C PRO A 172 1.67 -3.14 -14.42
N VAL A 173 2.18 -1.97 -14.02
CA VAL A 173 2.30 -0.80 -14.91
C VAL A 173 3.19 -1.10 -16.12
N GLY A 174 4.17 -2.00 -15.98
CA GLY A 174 5.03 -2.46 -17.07
C GLY A 174 4.27 -3.03 -18.28
N ASP A 175 3.07 -3.58 -18.09
CA ASP A 175 2.25 -4.10 -19.19
C ASP A 175 1.66 -2.97 -20.06
N PHE A 176 1.45 -1.78 -19.47
CA PHE A 176 0.92 -0.61 -20.15
C PHE A 176 2.03 0.33 -20.63
N MET A 177 3.14 0.40 -19.89
CA MET A 177 4.27 1.28 -20.15
C MET A 177 5.58 0.49 -20.06
N PRO A 178 6.02 -0.14 -21.17
CA PRO A 178 7.24 -0.95 -21.20
C PRO A 178 8.52 -0.20 -20.83
N SER A 179 8.49 1.13 -20.87
CA SER A 179 9.62 1.99 -20.49
C SER A 179 9.82 2.12 -18.98
N LEU A 180 8.82 1.72 -18.16
CA LEU A 180 8.91 1.82 -16.70
C LEU A 180 9.42 0.49 -16.11
N PRO A 181 10.50 0.52 -15.30
CA PRO A 181 11.04 -0.69 -14.66
C PRO A 181 10.19 -1.22 -13.50
N ALA A 182 8.99 -0.67 -13.29
CA ALA A 182 8.10 -1.05 -12.19
C ALA A 182 7.26 -2.27 -12.57
N LEU A 183 7.69 -3.46 -12.14
CA LEU A 183 7.00 -4.74 -12.34
C LEU A 183 5.67 -4.84 -11.55
N GLY A 184 5.44 -3.97 -10.58
CA GLY A 184 4.31 -4.05 -9.65
C GLY A 184 4.57 -5.06 -8.51
N VAL A 185 3.66 -5.15 -7.55
CA VAL A 185 3.76 -6.08 -6.40
C VAL A 185 3.36 -7.50 -6.81
N PHE A 186 2.28 -7.63 -7.59
CA PHE A 186 1.73 -8.92 -8.00
C PHE A 186 2.25 -9.31 -9.37
N VAL A 187 3.45 -9.88 -9.40
CA VAL A 187 4.13 -10.28 -10.64
C VAL A 187 3.84 -11.74 -10.96
N GLY A 188 3.84 -12.11 -12.25
CA GLY A 188 3.46 -13.44 -12.74
C GLY A 188 4.44 -14.56 -12.38
N TYR A 189 3.91 -15.79 -12.38
CA TYR A 189 4.65 -17.01 -12.05
C TYR A 189 5.91 -17.21 -12.88
N GLU A 190 5.86 -16.97 -14.20
CA GLU A 190 7.01 -17.23 -15.09
C GLU A 190 8.25 -16.42 -14.68
N SER A 191 8.09 -15.11 -14.44
CA SER A 191 9.18 -14.25 -13.95
C SER A 191 9.71 -14.65 -12.57
N MET A 192 8.86 -15.22 -11.72
CA MET A 192 9.27 -15.73 -10.41
C MET A 192 10.22 -16.91 -10.59
N THR A 193 9.83 -17.85 -11.45
CA THR A 193 10.59 -19.06 -11.71
C THR A 193 11.91 -18.77 -12.40
N ALA A 194 11.93 -17.86 -13.39
CA ALA A 194 13.13 -17.42 -14.07
C ALA A 194 14.11 -16.71 -13.11
N SER A 195 13.59 -15.88 -12.20
CA SER A 195 14.40 -15.21 -11.18
C SER A 195 14.97 -16.21 -10.18
N SER A 196 14.16 -17.21 -9.79
CA SER A 196 14.59 -18.29 -8.89
C SER A 196 15.69 -19.16 -9.51
N THR A 197 15.60 -19.51 -10.79
CA THR A 197 16.65 -20.26 -11.50
C THR A 197 17.94 -19.47 -11.67
N LEU A 198 17.83 -18.15 -11.89
CA LEU A 198 18.99 -17.28 -11.97
C LEU A 198 19.70 -17.17 -10.62
N TRP A 199 18.93 -17.06 -9.53
CA TRP A 199 19.47 -17.10 -8.18
C TRP A 199 20.14 -18.44 -7.89
N SER A 200 19.49 -19.58 -8.13
CA SER A 200 20.07 -20.90 -7.82
C SER A 200 21.37 -21.18 -8.61
N SER A 201 21.46 -20.74 -9.86
CA SER A 201 22.63 -20.98 -10.72
C SER A 201 23.79 -20.02 -10.47
N THR A 202 23.53 -18.74 -10.19
CA THR A 202 24.59 -17.71 -10.12
C THR A 202 24.80 -17.12 -8.73
N GLY A 203 23.86 -17.29 -7.80
CA GLY A 203 23.82 -16.57 -6.53
C GLY A 203 23.53 -15.07 -6.66
N ALA A 204 23.54 -14.51 -7.88
CA ALA A 204 23.33 -13.10 -8.11
C ALA A 204 21.84 -12.74 -8.00
N GLY A 205 21.54 -11.52 -7.52
CA GLY A 205 20.17 -11.02 -7.45
C GLY A 205 19.30 -11.60 -6.34
N ALA A 206 19.88 -12.34 -5.38
CA ALA A 206 19.16 -12.92 -4.24
C ALA A 206 18.31 -11.88 -3.47
N ALA A 207 18.92 -10.76 -3.09
CA ALA A 207 18.24 -9.70 -2.34
C ALA A 207 17.12 -9.05 -3.15
N GLY A 208 17.33 -8.81 -4.46
CA GLY A 208 16.29 -8.26 -5.34
C GLY A 208 15.11 -9.23 -5.50
N THR A 209 15.42 -10.53 -5.62
CA THR A 209 14.41 -11.59 -5.72
C THR A 209 13.60 -11.70 -4.42
N LEU A 210 14.23 -11.71 -3.24
CA LEU A 210 13.51 -11.70 -1.97
C LEU A 210 12.69 -10.41 -1.77
N ALA A 211 13.26 -9.26 -2.12
CA ALA A 211 12.56 -7.98 -2.02
C ALA A 211 11.28 -7.98 -2.87
N GLN A 212 11.37 -8.47 -4.11
CA GLN A 212 10.27 -8.48 -5.07
C GLN A 212 9.21 -9.54 -4.74
N TRP A 213 9.61 -10.75 -4.35
CA TRP A 213 8.69 -11.89 -4.25
C TRP A 213 8.23 -12.21 -2.83
N VAL A 214 8.90 -11.68 -1.80
CA VAL A 214 8.55 -11.88 -0.39
C VAL A 214 8.20 -10.55 0.26
N VAL A 215 9.12 -9.58 0.24
CA VAL A 215 8.94 -8.34 1.00
C VAL A 215 7.81 -7.49 0.40
N ALA A 216 7.78 -7.28 -0.92
CA ALA A 216 6.77 -6.43 -1.54
C ALA A 216 5.32 -6.94 -1.35
N PRO A 217 5.00 -8.24 -1.57
CA PRO A 217 3.67 -8.77 -1.28
C PRO A 217 3.27 -8.69 0.20
N LEU A 218 4.22 -8.90 1.13
CA LEU A 218 3.96 -8.77 2.56
C LEU A 218 3.73 -7.31 2.99
N VAL A 219 4.49 -6.37 2.44
CA VAL A 219 4.28 -4.93 2.67
C VAL A 219 2.93 -4.50 2.11
N ALA A 220 2.54 -4.97 0.92
CA ALA A 220 1.22 -4.70 0.36
C ALA A 220 0.09 -5.28 1.21
N ALA A 221 0.24 -6.50 1.73
CA ALA A 221 -0.71 -7.12 2.66
C ALA A 221 -0.82 -6.30 3.96
N ALA A 222 0.30 -5.89 4.55
CA ALA A 222 0.30 -5.05 5.76
C ALA A 222 -0.34 -3.67 5.50
N ALA A 223 -0.05 -3.05 4.36
CA ALA A 223 -0.65 -1.78 3.95
C ALA A 223 -2.17 -1.92 3.76
N ALA A 224 -2.65 -2.99 3.12
CA ALA A 224 -4.07 -3.26 2.96
C ALA A 224 -4.78 -3.41 4.33
N ALA A 225 -4.16 -4.14 5.27
CA ALA A 225 -4.67 -4.28 6.62
C ALA A 225 -4.73 -2.93 7.37
N LEU A 226 -3.69 -2.09 7.24
CA LEU A 226 -3.67 -0.75 7.83
C LEU A 226 -4.72 0.17 7.23
N VAL A 227 -4.94 0.14 5.91
CA VAL A 227 -6.01 0.87 5.22
C VAL A 227 -7.37 0.47 5.80
N ALA A 228 -7.63 -0.83 5.98
CA ALA A 228 -8.87 -1.29 6.60
C ALA A 228 -9.03 -0.81 8.06
N LEU A 229 -7.96 -0.82 8.86
CA LEU A 229 -7.97 -0.32 10.24
C LEU A 229 -8.23 1.19 10.31
N TRP A 230 -7.56 2.00 9.49
CA TRP A 230 -7.79 3.44 9.43
C TRP A 230 -9.20 3.78 8.93
N PHE A 231 -9.68 3.07 7.91
CA PHE A 231 -11.04 3.26 7.43
C PHE A 231 -12.07 2.91 8.51
N ARG A 232 -11.91 1.77 9.19
CA ARG A 232 -12.81 1.35 10.28
C ARG A 232 -12.80 2.31 11.46
N THR A 233 -11.63 2.79 11.86
CA THR A 233 -11.49 3.75 12.96
C THR A 233 -12.06 5.12 12.60
N GLY A 234 -11.90 5.58 11.36
CA GLY A 234 -12.53 6.79 10.85
C GLY A 234 -14.06 6.69 10.85
N VAL A 235 -14.60 5.61 10.27
CA VAL A 235 -16.04 5.36 10.24
C VAL A 235 -16.63 5.20 11.64
N ALA A 236 -15.95 4.51 12.56
CA ALA A 236 -16.46 4.29 13.91
C ALA A 236 -16.64 5.59 14.71
N ARG A 237 -15.76 6.58 14.50
CA ARG A 237 -15.91 7.92 15.08
C ARG A 237 -17.10 8.68 14.50
N GLY A 238 -17.44 8.37 13.25
CA GLY A 238 -18.46 9.04 12.47
C GLY A 238 -19.89 8.53 12.65
N ILE A 239 -20.05 7.33 13.20
CA ILE A 239 -21.37 6.78 13.48
C ILE A 239 -21.91 7.54 14.69
N ILE A 240 -22.77 8.52 14.42
CA ILE A 240 -23.49 9.27 15.45
C ILE A 240 -24.21 8.25 16.32
N ILE A 241 -23.82 8.26 17.59
CA ILE A 241 -24.38 7.40 18.62
C ILE A 241 -25.89 7.64 18.68
N THR A 242 -26.66 6.63 18.29
CA THR A 242 -28.13 6.73 18.25
C THR A 242 -28.79 6.47 19.60
N SER A 243 -28.03 6.02 20.61
CA SER A 243 -28.53 5.71 21.95
C SER A 243 -27.81 6.56 23.00
N VAL A 244 -28.56 7.20 23.90
CA VAL A 244 -27.99 8.06 24.96
C VAL A 244 -27.03 7.28 25.87
N SER A 245 -27.26 5.98 26.06
CA SER A 245 -26.39 5.10 26.87
C SER A 245 -24.99 4.87 26.28
N GLU A 246 -24.84 4.87 24.96
CA GLU A 246 -23.53 4.71 24.31
C GLU A 246 -22.70 6.00 24.40
N LEU A 247 -23.36 7.16 24.51
CA LEU A 247 -22.71 8.46 24.71
C LEU A 247 -22.07 8.51 26.10
N ASP A 248 -22.78 8.07 27.13
CA ASP A 248 -22.26 7.96 28.49
C ASP A 248 -21.07 6.98 28.56
N GLU A 249 -21.16 5.81 27.92
CA GLU A 249 -20.06 4.84 27.90
C GLU A 249 -18.82 5.38 27.15
N MET A 250 -19.03 6.16 26.09
CA MET A 250 -17.92 6.79 25.35
C MET A 250 -17.29 7.94 26.13
N ALA A 251 -18.09 8.77 26.80
CA ALA A 251 -17.61 9.81 27.71
C ALA A 251 -16.84 9.20 28.90
N GLU A 252 -17.29 8.07 29.43
CA GLU A 252 -16.61 7.36 30.52
C GLU A 252 -15.27 6.77 30.05
N ARG A 253 -15.19 6.20 28.84
CA ARG A 253 -13.91 5.76 28.25
C ARG A 253 -12.96 6.92 27.98
N GLU A 254 -13.47 8.06 27.53
CA GLU A 254 -12.65 9.26 27.29
C GLU A 254 -12.11 9.82 28.61
N MET A 255 -12.96 9.94 29.63
CA MET A 255 -12.54 10.31 30.99
C MET A 255 -11.51 9.33 31.57
N ALA A 256 -11.68 8.03 31.34
CA ALA A 256 -10.70 7.02 31.75
C ALA A 256 -9.36 7.16 30.99
N GLN A 257 -9.38 7.51 29.70
CA GLN A 257 -8.17 7.80 28.93
C GLN A 257 -7.48 9.09 29.38
N ILE A 258 -8.23 10.15 29.66
CA ILE A 258 -7.70 11.42 30.20
C ILE A 258 -7.08 11.16 31.58
N ARG A 259 -7.76 10.40 32.45
CA ARG A 259 -7.23 9.99 33.75
C ARG A 259 -5.93 9.19 33.62
N LYS A 260 -5.83 8.31 32.62
CA LYS A 260 -4.59 7.53 32.35
C LYS A 260 -3.46 8.35 31.72
N ARG A 261 -3.78 9.32 30.86
CA ARG A 261 -2.78 10.15 30.15
C ARG A 261 -2.30 11.35 30.96
N GLY A 262 -3.00 11.71 32.03
CA GLY A 262 -2.70 12.89 32.82
C GLY A 262 -3.29 14.15 32.17
N VAL A 263 -3.85 15.03 33.01
CA VAL A 263 -4.64 16.20 32.60
C VAL A 263 -3.79 17.34 32.04
N SER A 264 -2.45 17.27 32.15
CA SER A 264 -1.58 18.44 31.91
C SER A 264 -1.45 18.90 30.45
N THR A 265 -1.91 18.13 29.46
CA THR A 265 -1.67 18.48 28.02
C THR A 265 -2.92 18.47 27.12
N ALA A 266 -4.11 18.11 27.62
CA ALA A 266 -5.29 17.87 26.77
C ALA A 266 -6.39 18.93 26.80
N ILE A 267 -6.36 19.90 27.74
CA ILE A 267 -7.50 20.81 28.00
C ILE A 267 -7.79 21.80 26.86
N GLY A 268 -6.82 22.12 25.99
CA GLY A 268 -6.97 23.24 25.06
C GLY A 268 -7.72 22.96 23.74
N LYS A 269 -7.79 21.70 23.26
CA LYS A 269 -8.20 21.43 21.86
C LYS A 269 -9.53 20.67 21.67
N SER A 270 -10.02 19.94 22.68
CA SER A 270 -11.22 19.11 22.53
C SER A 270 -12.52 19.81 22.94
N VAL A 271 -12.46 20.78 23.87
CA VAL A 271 -13.67 21.43 24.42
C VAL A 271 -14.35 22.38 23.42
N GLY A 272 -13.58 22.99 22.50
CA GLY A 272 -14.13 23.87 21.45
C GLY A 272 -14.93 23.12 20.36
N ALA A 273 -14.64 21.83 20.14
CA ALA A 273 -15.33 21.04 19.12
C ALA A 273 -16.67 20.46 19.60
N LEU A 274 -16.83 20.23 20.91
CA LEU A 274 -18.05 19.70 21.50
C LEU A 274 -19.17 20.75 21.64
N ASN A 275 -18.83 22.05 21.62
CA ASN A 275 -19.82 23.14 21.73
C ASN A 275 -20.37 23.64 20.39
N ARG A 276 -19.88 23.15 19.23
CA ARG A 276 -20.53 23.45 17.94
C ARG A 276 -21.66 22.46 17.71
N THR A 277 -22.89 22.92 17.91
CA THR A 277 -24.07 22.13 17.60
C THR A 277 -24.21 21.96 16.08
N LEU A 278 -24.49 20.73 15.63
CA LEU A 278 -24.78 20.41 14.23
C LEU A 278 -26.02 21.21 13.79
N GLY A 279 -25.81 22.30 13.05
CA GLY A 279 -26.87 23.16 12.51
C GLY A 279 -26.76 24.64 12.85
N GLU A 280 -25.76 25.05 13.64
CA GLU A 280 -25.51 26.47 13.88
C GLU A 280 -24.98 27.11 12.59
N ALA A 281 -25.87 27.84 11.90
CA ALA A 281 -25.51 28.66 10.75
C ALA A 281 -24.32 29.54 11.13
N GLU A 282 -23.33 29.65 10.24
CA GLU A 282 -22.14 30.50 10.41
C GLU A 282 -22.53 31.86 10.99
N LEU A 283 -22.46 31.98 12.31
CA LEU A 283 -22.36 33.25 12.96
C LEU A 283 -21.05 33.85 12.44
N PRO A 284 -21.04 35.14 12.06
CA PRO A 284 -19.87 35.79 11.47
C PRO A 284 -18.67 35.47 12.34
N ALA A 285 -17.64 34.91 11.70
CA ALA A 285 -16.44 34.38 12.32
C ALA A 285 -16.05 35.24 13.52
N GLN A 286 -16.26 34.73 14.74
CA GLN A 286 -15.70 35.39 15.89
C GLN A 286 -14.18 35.33 15.70
N PRO A 287 -13.49 36.48 15.70
CA PRO A 287 -12.07 36.53 15.45
C PRO A 287 -11.36 35.64 16.46
N HIS A 288 -10.49 34.77 15.96
CA HIS A 288 -9.81 33.78 16.78
C HIS A 288 -8.92 34.52 17.78
N PRO A 289 -9.21 34.49 19.10
CA PRO A 289 -8.46 35.27 20.08
C PRO A 289 -6.99 34.84 20.18
N ALA A 290 -6.65 33.65 19.66
CA ALA A 290 -5.28 33.16 19.59
C ALA A 290 -4.50 33.70 18.37
N GLU A 291 -5.17 33.96 17.25
CA GLU A 291 -4.53 34.58 16.08
C GLU A 291 -4.39 36.09 16.33
N ASP A 292 -5.41 36.73 16.88
CA ASP A 292 -5.35 38.13 17.33
C ASP A 292 -4.25 38.35 18.38
N ALA A 293 -4.08 37.44 19.34
CA ALA A 293 -3.01 37.55 20.34
C ALA A 293 -1.60 37.38 19.76
N VAL A 294 -1.45 36.58 18.69
CA VAL A 294 -0.16 36.43 18.00
C VAL A 294 0.10 37.67 17.16
N ASP A 295 -0.88 38.19 16.44
CA ASP A 295 -0.74 39.41 15.65
C ASP A 295 -0.46 40.63 16.53
N GLU A 296 -1.16 40.75 17.68
CA GLU A 296 -0.91 41.79 18.69
C GLU A 296 0.48 41.66 19.31
N ALA A 297 0.93 40.44 19.64
CA ALA A 297 2.29 40.22 20.12
C ALA A 297 3.36 40.57 19.08
N THR A 298 3.08 40.32 17.80
CA THR A 298 3.98 40.64 16.68
C THR A 298 4.04 42.15 16.45
N GLU A 299 2.91 42.84 16.57
CA GLU A 299 2.83 44.30 16.49
C GLU A 299 3.54 44.98 17.68
N ILE A 300 3.39 44.44 18.89
CA ILE A 300 4.11 44.90 20.09
C ILE A 300 5.63 44.68 19.92
N ALA A 301 6.06 43.52 19.41
CA ALA A 301 7.47 43.26 19.13
C ALA A 301 8.03 44.20 18.05
N ALA A 302 7.25 44.47 17.00
CA ALA A 302 7.64 45.39 15.93
C ALA A 302 7.69 46.86 16.41
N SER A 303 6.81 47.27 17.32
CA SER A 303 6.83 48.61 17.91
C SER A 303 8.01 48.78 18.87
N LEU A 304 8.30 47.79 19.71
CA LEU A 304 9.51 47.76 20.55
C LEU A 304 10.80 47.83 19.73
N ALA A 305 10.86 47.12 18.59
CA ALA A 305 12.01 47.18 17.70
C ALA A 305 12.21 48.55 17.03
N ARG A 306 11.13 49.32 16.81
CA ARG A 306 11.21 50.70 16.30
C ARG A 306 11.64 51.68 17.38
N ASP A 307 11.21 51.47 18.62
CA ASP A 307 11.55 52.35 19.76
C ASP A 307 12.94 52.09 20.34
N SER A 308 13.50 50.88 20.13
CA SER A 308 14.93 50.62 20.30
C SER A 308 15.72 51.28 19.18
N GLY A 309 15.79 52.61 19.23
CA GLY A 309 16.38 53.47 18.23
C GLY A 309 17.71 52.95 17.70
N GLY A 310 17.79 52.83 16.38
CA GLY A 310 19.01 52.51 15.67
C GLY A 310 20.17 53.43 16.07
N PRO A 311 21.41 53.03 15.78
CA PRO A 311 22.61 53.70 16.26
C PRO A 311 22.58 55.20 15.95
N ARG A 312 22.40 56.02 16.98
CA ARG A 312 22.50 57.48 16.85
C ARG A 312 23.96 57.83 16.64
N LEU A 313 24.29 58.26 15.42
CA LEU A 313 25.56 58.92 15.13
C LEU A 313 25.55 60.28 15.82
N ASN A 314 26.60 60.59 16.56
CA ASN A 314 26.80 61.95 17.05
C ASN A 314 27.18 62.89 15.89
N ALA A 315 27.14 64.20 16.12
CA ALA A 315 27.48 65.23 15.10
C ALA A 315 28.89 65.09 14.48
N ALA A 316 29.74 64.23 15.04
CA ALA A 316 31.07 63.90 14.55
C ALA A 316 31.13 62.58 13.74
N GLY A 317 29.99 61.96 13.43
CA GLY A 317 29.92 60.73 12.63
C GLY A 317 30.43 59.47 13.35
N LYS A 318 30.60 59.49 14.68
CA LYS A 318 30.97 58.30 15.47
C LYS A 318 29.72 57.63 16.04
N LEU A 319 29.65 56.31 15.88
CA LEU A 319 28.67 55.44 16.53
C LEU A 319 28.84 55.51 18.05
N VAL A 320 27.89 56.13 18.75
CA VAL A 320 27.85 56.09 20.22
C VAL A 320 27.11 54.81 20.60
N GLY A 321 27.87 53.78 20.98
CA GLY A 321 27.34 52.47 21.33
C GLY A 321 26.31 52.54 22.47
N GLY A 322 25.09 52.09 22.17
CA GLY A 322 24.06 51.85 23.17
C GLY A 322 24.57 50.80 24.16
N ARG A 323 24.63 51.19 25.44
CA ARG A 323 25.00 50.32 26.54
C ARG A 323 23.91 49.25 26.66
N SER A 324 24.21 48.03 26.24
CA SER A 324 23.35 46.86 26.43
C SER A 324 23.03 46.69 27.91
N THR A 325 21.79 46.95 28.30
CA THR A 325 21.21 46.57 29.59
C THR A 325 20.53 45.21 29.46
N VAL A 326 21.25 44.21 28.94
CA VAL A 326 20.81 42.81 29.07
C VAL A 326 21.30 42.32 30.42
N ASP A 327 20.40 42.40 31.38
CA ASP A 327 20.58 41.94 32.75
C ASP A 327 20.95 40.43 32.73
N SER A 328 22.06 40.08 33.38
CA SER A 328 22.66 38.75 33.34
C SER A 328 21.92 37.68 34.16
N GLY A 329 20.71 37.99 34.65
CA GLY A 329 19.90 37.14 35.52
C GLY A 329 19.15 36.00 34.84
N PHE A 330 19.02 35.98 33.51
CA PHE A 330 18.12 35.04 32.82
C PHE A 330 18.74 33.66 32.46
N LYS A 331 19.88 33.30 33.05
CA LYS A 331 20.66 32.10 32.65
C LYS A 331 20.46 30.85 33.52
N ARG A 332 19.39 30.76 34.31
CA ARG A 332 19.04 29.52 35.03
C ARG A 332 17.54 29.25 34.97
N LEU A 333 17.11 28.48 33.97
CA LEU A 333 15.96 27.58 34.00
C LEU A 333 15.89 26.83 32.66
N ILE A 334 16.80 25.86 32.50
CA ILE A 334 16.60 24.62 31.73
C ILE A 334 17.20 23.52 32.59
#